data_AF-A0A842XW08-F1
#
_entry.id   AF-A0A842XW08-F1
#
_cell.length_a   1.000
_cell.length_b   1.000
_cell.length_c   1.000
_cell.angle_alpha   90.00
_cell.angle_beta   90.00
_cell.angle_gamma   90.00
#
_symmetry.space_group_name_H-M   'P 1'
#
loop_
_entity.id
_entity.type
_entity.pdbx_description
1 polymer ?
#
loop_
_entity_poly.entity_id
_entity_poly.type
_entity_poly.pdbx_seq_one_letter_code
_entity_poly.pdbx_strand_id
1 'polypeptide(L)'
;MVLKEVLKCICKKRYINTAEISQELRIPMGLVEHAIQKLKEMEYLKVITPLNEETPCSFCPLKSSCHIKTVGVVKSYMLTENGRKLLGKG
;
A
#
# COMPACT_ATOMS: atom_id res chain seq x y z
N MET A 1 -5.72 -3.40 -17.93
CA MET A 1 -5.66 -2.06 -17.31
C MET A 1 -5.01 -2.17 -15.94
N VAL A 2 -3.78 -1.68 -15.80
CA VAL A 2 -2.96 -1.81 -14.57
C VAL A 2 -3.67 -1.27 -13.32
N LEU A 3 -4.42 -0.17 -13.44
CA LEU A 3 -5.17 0.43 -12.33
C LEU A 3 -6.18 -0.52 -11.66
N LYS A 4 -6.97 -1.25 -12.46
CA LYS A 4 -7.99 -2.17 -11.94
C LYS A 4 -7.36 -3.37 -11.24
N GLU A 5 -6.25 -3.87 -11.76
CA GLU A 5 -5.52 -5.00 -11.16
C GLU A 5 -4.84 -4.61 -9.85
N VAL A 6 -4.22 -3.42 -9.80
CA VAL A 6 -3.69 -2.85 -8.54
C VAL A 6 -4.79 -2.68 -7.50
N LEU A 7 -5.94 -2.11 -7.89
CA LEU A 7 -7.09 -1.94 -6.99
C LEU A 7 -7.64 -3.28 -6.47
N LYS A 8 -7.71 -4.31 -7.33
CA LYS A 8 -8.10 -5.68 -6.93
C LYS A 8 -7.11 -6.28 -5.94
N CYS A 9 -5.81 -6.12 -6.17
CA CYS A 9 -4.76 -6.64 -5.29
C CYS A 9 -4.87 -6.03 -3.88
N ILE A 10 -5.03 -4.71 -3.82
CA ILE A 10 -5.30 -3.98 -2.57
C ILE A 10 -6.61 -4.44 -1.92
N CYS A 11 -7.67 -4.70 -2.69
CA CYS A 11 -8.93 -5.19 -2.13
C CYS A 11 -8.84 -6.59 -1.53
N LYS A 12 -7.97 -7.46 -2.08
CA LYS A 12 -7.80 -8.84 -1.59
C LYS A 12 -7.02 -8.90 -0.28
N LYS A 13 -6.07 -7.99 -0.07
CA LYS A 13 -5.19 -8.00 1.12
C LYS A 13 -5.46 -6.78 1.99
N ARG A 14 -5.77 -7.00 3.28
CA ARG A 14 -6.00 -5.90 4.23
C ARG A 14 -4.78 -4.98 4.41
N TYR A 15 -3.58 -5.54 4.30
CA TYR A 15 -2.31 -4.84 4.40
C TYR A 15 -1.41 -5.35 3.27
N ILE A 16 -0.96 -4.45 2.40
CA ILE A 16 -0.05 -4.77 1.29
C ILE A 16 0.78 -3.54 0.94
N ASN A 17 2.08 -3.72 0.73
CA ASN A 17 2.98 -2.66 0.29
C ASN A 17 3.22 -2.66 -1.23
N THR A 18 3.85 -1.61 -1.76
CA THR A 18 4.12 -1.45 -3.20
C THR A 18 5.01 -2.54 -3.79
N ALA A 19 5.97 -3.06 -3.01
CA ALA A 19 6.86 -4.13 -3.44
C ALA A 19 6.10 -5.46 -3.58
N GLU A 20 5.20 -5.77 -2.64
CA GLU A 20 4.34 -6.95 -2.72
C GLU A 20 3.40 -6.89 -3.93
N ILE A 21 2.78 -5.72 -4.21
CA ILE A 21 1.94 -5.53 -5.40
C ILE A 21 2.78 -5.70 -6.68
N SER A 22 3.98 -5.13 -6.70
CA SER A 22 4.92 -5.24 -7.84
C SER A 22 5.26 -6.70 -8.13
N GLN A 23 5.55 -7.49 -7.10
CA GLN A 23 5.86 -8.90 -7.23
C GLN A 23 4.65 -9.73 -7.70
N GLU A 24 3.47 -9.48 -7.11
CA GLU A 24 2.25 -10.23 -7.44
C GLU A 24 1.77 -9.96 -8.87
N LEU A 25 1.84 -8.71 -9.31
CA LEU A 25 1.42 -8.29 -10.64
C LEU A 25 2.54 -8.36 -11.69
N ARG A 26 3.78 -8.67 -11.27
CA ARG A 26 4.99 -8.69 -12.12
C ARG A 26 5.16 -7.41 -12.94
N ILE A 27 4.91 -6.25 -12.31
CA ILE A 27 5.10 -4.93 -12.91
C ILE A 27 6.11 -4.10 -12.11
N PRO A 28 6.84 -3.16 -12.74
CA PRO A 28 7.75 -2.26 -12.03
C PRO A 28 7.08 -1.52 -10.87
N MET A 29 7.80 -1.36 -9.75
CA MET A 29 7.33 -0.59 -8.60
C MET A 29 6.89 0.83 -8.98
N GLY A 30 7.62 1.52 -9.86
CA GLY A 30 7.22 2.86 -10.33
C GLY A 30 5.85 2.89 -11.01
N LEU A 31 5.46 1.82 -11.72
CA LEU A 31 4.10 1.71 -12.28
C LEU A 31 3.05 1.44 -11.21
N VAL A 32 3.38 0.67 -10.17
CA VAL A 32 2.51 0.46 -9.01
C VAL A 32 2.28 1.79 -8.29
N GLU A 33 3.34 2.55 -8.02
CA GLU A 33 3.27 3.84 -7.34
C GLU A 33 2.44 4.84 -8.14
N HIS A 34 2.67 4.93 -9.45
CA HIS A 34 1.86 5.76 -10.34
C HIS A 34 0.38 5.32 -10.36
N ALA A 35 0.12 4.02 -10.41
CA ALA A 35 -1.24 3.48 -10.38
C ALA A 35 -1.96 3.81 -9.07
N ILE A 36 -1.29 3.63 -7.93
CA ILE A 36 -1.81 3.99 -6.60
C ILE A 36 -2.08 5.49 -6.51
N GLN A 37 -1.21 6.33 -7.06
CA GLN A 37 -1.40 7.78 -7.10
C GLN A 37 -2.66 8.16 -7.90
N LYS A 38 -2.84 7.60 -9.11
CA LYS A 38 -4.07 7.82 -9.89
C LYS A 38 -5.33 7.32 -9.18
N LEU A 39 -5.28 6.14 -8.57
CA LEU A 39 -6.42 5.59 -7.82
C LEU A 39 -6.82 6.48 -6.62
N LYS A 40 -5.87 7.20 -6.02
CA LYS A 40 -6.15 8.23 -5.00
C LYS A 40 -6.80 9.47 -5.60
N GLU A 41 -6.26 9.98 -6.71
CA GLU A 41 -6.80 11.15 -7.42
C GLU A 41 -8.24 10.91 -7.90
N MET A 42 -8.55 9.67 -8.30
CA MET A 42 -9.90 9.24 -8.69
C MET A 42 -10.80 8.88 -7.50
N GLU A 43 -10.34 9.11 -6.27
CA GLU A 43 -11.06 8.80 -5.02
C GLU A 43 -11.50 7.34 -4.90
N TYR A 44 -10.79 6.40 -5.51
CA TYR A 44 -11.04 4.96 -5.36
C TYR A 44 -10.30 4.35 -4.17
N LEU A 45 -9.25 5.01 -3.70
CA LEU A 45 -8.46 4.63 -2.53
C LEU A 45 -8.35 5.80 -1.55
N LYS A 46 -8.46 5.50 -0.25
CA LYS A 46 -8.02 6.36 0.85
C LYS A 46 -6.84 5.72 1.55
N VAL A 47 -5.84 6.54 1.90
CA VAL A 47 -4.71 6.09 2.71
C VAL A 47 -5.15 6.15 4.16
N ILE A 48 -5.18 4.99 4.81
CA ILE A 48 -5.22 4.89 6.26
C ILE A 48 -3.77 4.75 6.68
N THR A 49 -3.16 5.88 7.04
CA THR A 49 -1.90 5.82 7.78
C THR A 49 -2.27 5.22 9.14
N PRO A 50 -1.74 4.05 9.55
CA PRO A 50 -1.88 3.66 10.93
C PRO A 50 -1.30 4.78 11.79
N LEU A 51 -2.13 5.34 12.68
CA LEU A 51 -1.66 6.07 13.85
C LEU A 51 -0.88 5.05 14.67
N ASN A 52 0.41 4.96 14.38
CA ASN A 52 1.49 4.55 15.25
C ASN A 52 2.69 4.96 14.42
N GLU A 53 3.07 6.23 14.58
CA GLU A 53 4.19 6.56 15.45
C GLU A 53 5.40 5.77 14.96
N GLU A 54 6.39 6.51 14.48
CA GLU A 54 7.75 6.06 14.36
C GLU A 54 8.08 5.25 15.61
N THR A 55 7.86 3.94 15.60
CA THR A 55 8.30 3.08 16.69
C THR A 55 9.78 3.11 16.47
N PRO A 56 10.53 3.90 17.26
CA PRO A 56 11.93 4.03 16.96
C PRO A 56 12.47 2.62 17.15
N CYS A 57 13.45 2.22 16.34
CA CYS A 57 14.20 1.00 16.62
C CYS A 57 14.93 1.05 17.99
N SER A 58 14.58 1.99 18.88
CA SER A 58 15.11 2.19 20.24
C SER A 58 15.07 0.92 21.10
N PHE A 59 14.10 0.02 20.89
CA PHE A 59 14.02 -1.25 21.61
C PHE A 59 14.46 -2.47 20.79
N CYS A 60 14.95 -2.28 19.56
CA CYS A 60 15.43 -3.39 18.74
C CYS A 60 16.84 -3.82 19.20
N PRO A 61 17.05 -5.07 19.64
CA PRO A 61 18.37 -5.56 20.06
C PRO A 61 19.42 -5.51 18.93
N LEU A 62 18.95 -5.48 17.67
CA LEU A 62 19.78 -5.43 16.47
C LEU A 62 19.98 -4.01 15.93
N LYS A 63 19.59 -2.96 16.68
CA LYS A 63 19.66 -1.56 16.21
C LYS A 63 21.07 -1.16 15.72
N SER A 64 22.13 -1.66 16.35
CA SER A 64 23.52 -1.33 16.02
C SER A 64 24.01 -1.94 14.70
N SER A 65 23.40 -3.03 14.23
CA SER A 65 23.74 -3.71 12.98
C SER A 65 22.65 -3.57 11.90
N CYS A 66 21.51 -2.97 12.24
CA CYS A 66 20.41 -2.76 11.33
C CYS A 66 20.58 -1.45 10.55
N HIS A 67 20.62 -1.52 9.22
CA HIS A 67 20.66 -0.34 8.35
C HIS A 67 19.28 0.27 8.06
N ILE A 68 18.22 -0.28 8.67
CA ILE A 68 16.83 0.17 8.47
C ILE A 68 16.56 1.31 9.47
N LYS A 69 16.48 2.55 8.95
CA LYS A 69 16.29 3.76 9.76
C LYS A 69 14.87 3.99 10.26
N THR A 70 13.89 3.35 9.64
CA THR A 70 12.47 3.44 9.99
C THR A 70 11.83 2.07 9.78
N VAL A 71 11.03 1.62 10.76
CA VAL A 71 10.06 0.55 10.50
C VAL A 71 9.21 1.06 9.35
N GLY A 72 9.37 0.46 8.16
CA GLY A 72 8.77 0.97 6.94
C GLY A 72 7.28 1.17 7.18
N VAL A 73 6.83 2.43 7.17
CA VAL A 73 5.43 2.79 7.42
C VAL A 73 4.59 1.99 6.44
N VAL A 74 3.89 0.97 6.95
CA VAL A 74 2.98 0.18 6.13
C VAL A 74 1.77 1.07 5.87
N LYS A 75 1.83 1.82 4.76
CA LYS A 75 0.70 2.60 4.28
C LYS A 75 -0.43 1.61 4.00
N SER A 76 -1.47 1.67 4.81
CA SER A 76 -2.65 0.83 4.60
C SER A 76 -3.58 1.58 3.64
N TYR A 77 -4.08 0.88 2.64
CA TYR A 77 -4.99 1.46 1.65
C TYR A 77 -6.38 0.89 1.87
N MET A 78 -7.39 1.75 2.02
CA MET A 78 -8.79 1.34 2.11
C MET A 78 -9.52 1.77 0.84
N LEU A 79 -10.35 0.87 0.30
CA LEU A 79 -11.21 1.20 -0.82
C LEU A 79 -12.35 2.12 -0.35
N THR A 80 -12.65 3.13 -1.17
CA THR A 80 -13.87 3.91 -1.04
C THR A 80 -15.07 3.14 -1.59
N GLU A 81 -16.27 3.68 -1.42
CA GLU A 81 -17.49 3.12 -2.04
C GLU A 81 -17.38 3.08 -3.57
N ASN A 82 -16.85 4.15 -4.19
CA ASN A 82 -16.62 4.21 -5.63
C ASN A 82 -15.62 3.13 -6.08
N GLY A 83 -14.55 2.92 -5.30
CA GLY A 83 -13.59 1.84 -5.56
C GLY A 83 -14.23 0.45 -5.47
N ARG A 84 -15.16 0.23 -4.53
CA ARG A 84 -15.92 -1.03 -4.43
C ARG A 84 -16.86 -1.23 -5.61
N LYS A 85 -17.58 -0.19 -6.04
CA LYS A 85 -18.46 -0.22 -7.22
C LYS A 85 -17.68 -0.56 -8.49
N LEU A 86 -16.49 0.01 -8.68
CA LEU A 86 -15.61 -0.30 -9.83
C LEU A 86 -15.21 -1.78 -9.89
N LEU A 87 -15.16 -2.45 -8.73
CA LEU A 87 -14.89 -3.88 -8.63
C LEU A 87 -16.15 -4.76 -8.67
N GLY A 88 -17.34 -4.18 -8.80
CA GLY A 88 -18.62 -4.91 -8.73
C GLY A 88 -18.90 -5.50 -7.35
N LYS A 89 -18.37 -4.87 -6.28
CA LYS A 89 -18.50 -5.32 -4.89
C LYS A 89 -19.39 -4.38 -4.06
N GLY A 90 -20.45 -3.86 -4.66
CA GLY A 90 -21.43 -2.95 -4.04
C GLY A 90 -22.68 -3.68 -3.61
#